data_AF-A0A821NP40-F1
#
_entry.id   AF-A0A821NP40-F1
#
_cell.length_a   1.000
_cell.length_b   1.000
_cell.length_c   1.000
_cell.angle_alpha   90.00
_cell.angle_beta   90.00
_cell.angle_gamma   90.00
#
_symmetry.space_group_name_H-M   'P 1'
#
loop_
_entity.id
_entity.type
_entity.pdbx_description
1 polymer ?
#
loop_
_entity_poly.entity_id
_entity_poly.type
_entity_poly.pdbx_seq_one_letter_code
_entity_poly.pdbx_strand_id
1 'polypeptide(L)'
;MIQYCHSKKMNVIMNAWNPDDVLGGVNVKLNSNNAYLLESYLVSNGKYLSLTDWKIKADKCAKYQKLLGVKMACLSTPNTNDQFTQAWFGTAMYNFDYFQATEITYSSSNNKIAFTPNPSSSYGSFWQSD
;
A
#
# COMPACT_ATOMS: atom_id res chain seq x y z
N MET A 1 -18.88 -5.81 -11.07
CA MET A 1 -18.15 -4.54 -11.24
C MET A 1 -16.76 -4.73 -11.84
N ILE A 2 -15.82 -5.44 -11.20
CA ILE A 2 -14.44 -5.66 -11.71
C ILE A 2 -14.43 -6.19 -13.16
N GLN A 3 -15.22 -7.23 -13.45
CA GLN A 3 -15.30 -7.79 -14.81
C GLN A 3 -15.83 -6.78 -15.85
N TYR A 4 -16.70 -5.86 -15.43
CA TYR A 4 -17.18 -4.79 -16.30
C TYR A 4 -16.07 -3.75 -16.58
N CYS A 5 -15.28 -3.37 -15.56
CA CYS A 5 -14.09 -2.53 -15.77
C CYS A 5 -13.11 -3.18 -16.76
N HIS A 6 -12.85 -4.48 -16.58
CA HIS A 6 -11.97 -5.24 -17.48
C HIS A 6 -12.53 -5.35 -18.89
N SER A 7 -13.85 -5.50 -19.07
CA SER A 7 -14.46 -5.51 -20.42
C SER A 7 -14.32 -4.15 -21.13
N LYS A 8 -14.09 -3.07 -20.37
CA LYS A 8 -13.76 -1.73 -20.86
C LYS A 8 -12.25 -1.46 -20.92
N LYS A 9 -11.40 -2.49 -20.75
CA LYS A 9 -9.92 -2.39 -20.74
C LYS A 9 -9.39 -1.47 -19.64
N MET A 10 -10.14 -1.30 -18.56
CA MET A 10 -9.73 -0.47 -17.42
C MET A 10 -9.04 -1.33 -16.36
N ASN A 11 -7.99 -0.77 -15.77
CA ASN A 11 -7.36 -1.30 -14.58
C ASN A 11 -8.15 -0.89 -13.35
N VAL A 12 -8.07 -1.68 -12.28
CA VAL A 12 -8.81 -1.44 -11.03
C VAL A 12 -7.82 -1.32 -9.88
N ILE A 13 -7.95 -0.25 -9.11
CA ILE A 13 -7.33 -0.10 -7.80
C ILE A 13 -8.44 -0.27 -6.77
N MET A 14 -8.27 -1.18 -5.82
CA MET A 14 -9.25 -1.48 -4.77
C MET A 14 -8.73 -1.00 -3.43
N ASN A 15 -9.60 -0.48 -2.58
CA ASN A 15 -9.28 -0.13 -1.21
C ASN A 15 -10.40 -0.67 -0.29
N ALA A 16 -10.00 -1.21 0.86
CA ALA A 16 -10.90 -1.64 1.90
C ALA A 16 -10.20 -1.61 3.28
N TRP A 17 -11.01 -1.57 4.35
CA TRP A 17 -10.50 -1.73 5.71
C TRP A 17 -9.93 -3.15 5.90
N ASN A 18 -10.73 -4.17 5.53
CA ASN A 18 -10.33 -5.58 5.52
C ASN A 18 -10.09 -6.04 4.07
N PRO A 19 -8.91 -6.56 3.72
CA PRO A 19 -8.61 -7.02 2.35
C PRO A 19 -9.55 -8.12 1.85
N ASP A 20 -10.08 -8.97 2.74
CA ASP A 20 -10.99 -10.07 2.37
C ASP A 20 -12.27 -9.56 1.69
N ASP A 21 -12.72 -8.35 2.02
CA ASP A 21 -13.98 -7.78 1.53
C ASP A 21 -13.95 -7.52 0.01
N VAL A 22 -12.76 -7.36 -0.57
CA VAL A 22 -12.58 -7.09 -2.01
C VAL A 22 -11.69 -8.11 -2.72
N LEU A 23 -10.81 -8.80 -2.00
CA LEU A 23 -9.90 -9.82 -2.56
C LEU A 23 -10.35 -11.26 -2.27
N GLY A 24 -11.18 -11.48 -1.24
CA GLY A 24 -11.60 -12.81 -0.79
C GLY A 24 -12.80 -13.40 -1.53
N GLY A 25 -13.36 -12.69 -2.52
CA GLY A 25 -14.56 -13.11 -3.23
C GLY A 25 -14.36 -14.33 -4.15
N VAL A 26 -15.42 -15.13 -4.29
CA VAL A 26 -15.45 -16.25 -5.25
C VAL A 26 -15.47 -15.69 -6.68
N ASN A 27 -14.67 -16.27 -7.59
CA ASN A 27 -14.55 -15.85 -9.01
C ASN A 27 -14.07 -14.42 -9.24
N VAL A 28 -13.34 -13.84 -8.29
CA VAL A 28 -12.65 -12.57 -8.47
C VAL A 28 -11.49 -12.77 -9.47
N LYS A 29 -11.70 -12.29 -10.70
CA LYS A 29 -10.70 -12.32 -11.77
C LYS A 29 -9.83 -11.08 -11.64
N LEU A 30 -8.82 -11.13 -10.78
CA LEU A 30 -7.77 -10.11 -10.69
C LEU A 30 -6.49 -10.61 -11.36
N ASN A 31 -5.61 -9.68 -11.69
CA ASN A 31 -4.29 -9.98 -12.24
C ASN A 31 -3.31 -8.82 -11.95
N SER A 32 -2.11 -8.90 -12.53
CA SER A 32 -1.04 -7.92 -12.36
C SER A 32 -1.34 -6.52 -12.88
N ASN A 33 -2.43 -6.31 -13.63
CA ASN A 33 -2.92 -4.99 -14.03
C ASN A 33 -3.83 -4.36 -12.97
N ASN A 34 -4.08 -5.03 -11.85
CA ASN A 34 -4.90 -4.53 -10.76
C ASN A 34 -4.03 -4.33 -9.53
N ALA A 35 -4.43 -3.39 -8.67
CA ALA A 35 -3.75 -3.14 -7.42
C ALA A 35 -4.73 -3.09 -6.25
N TYR A 36 -4.26 -3.48 -5.07
CA TYR A 36 -4.90 -3.19 -3.81
C TYR A 36 -4.13 -2.07 -3.11
N LEU A 37 -4.85 -1.04 -2.68
CA LEU A 37 -4.31 0.12 -1.99
C LEU A 37 -4.42 -0.08 -0.48
N LEU A 38 -3.27 -0.26 0.15
CA LEU A 38 -3.10 -0.27 1.59
C LEU A 38 -2.93 1.18 2.09
N GLU A 39 -4.04 1.88 2.28
CA GLU A 39 -4.02 3.19 2.94
C GLU A 39 -3.67 3.07 4.42
N SER A 40 -3.06 4.14 4.95
CA SER A 40 -2.59 4.20 6.35
C SER A 40 -1.65 3.04 6.69
N TYR A 41 -0.69 2.74 5.82
CA TYR A 41 0.24 1.63 6.02
C TYR A 41 1.31 1.98 7.06
N LEU A 42 1.33 1.31 8.22
CA LEU A 42 2.21 1.55 9.39
C LEU A 42 2.10 2.92 10.07
N VAL A 43 1.87 3.98 9.32
CA VAL A 43 1.79 5.35 9.79
C VAL A 43 0.58 6.04 9.19
N SER A 44 -0.25 6.63 10.06
CA SER A 44 -1.43 7.42 9.71
C SER A 44 -1.47 8.73 10.48
N ASN A 45 -1.61 9.85 9.78
CA ASN A 45 -1.64 11.20 10.33
C ASN A 45 -0.49 11.49 11.32
N GLY A 46 0.72 11.12 10.94
CA GLY A 46 1.91 11.26 11.78
C GLY A 46 1.91 10.40 13.05
N LYS A 47 1.12 9.33 13.10
CA LYS A 47 1.08 8.38 14.23
C LYS A 47 1.42 6.97 13.75
N TYR A 48 2.27 6.30 14.51
CA TYR A 48 2.51 4.87 14.35
C TYR A 48 1.22 4.09 14.64
N LEU A 49 0.93 3.10 13.81
CA LEU A 49 -0.16 2.17 14.02
C LEU A 49 0.32 0.92 14.75
N SER A 50 -0.65 0.13 15.25
CA SER A 50 -0.40 -1.18 15.85
C SER A 50 0.35 -2.10 14.87
N LEU A 51 1.55 -2.54 15.28
CA LEU A 51 2.34 -3.49 14.49
C LEU A 51 1.64 -4.85 14.34
N THR A 52 0.88 -5.27 15.35
CA THR A 52 0.12 -6.52 15.31
C THR A 52 -0.98 -6.45 14.25
N ASP A 53 -1.80 -5.39 14.25
CA ASP A 53 -2.90 -5.24 13.29
C ASP A 53 -2.37 -5.02 11.87
N TRP A 54 -1.31 -4.22 11.75
CA TRP A 54 -0.60 -4.04 10.49
C TRP A 54 -0.11 -5.38 9.94
N LYS A 55 0.56 -6.20 10.75
CA LYS A 55 1.09 -7.49 10.34
C LYS A 55 -0.01 -8.42 9.86
N ILE A 56 -1.13 -8.50 10.59
CA ILE A 56 -2.28 -9.30 10.19
C ILE A 56 -2.81 -8.87 8.82
N LYS A 57 -2.94 -7.55 8.59
CA LYS A 57 -3.39 -7.02 7.30
C LYS A 57 -2.37 -7.29 6.18
N ALA A 58 -1.08 -7.08 6.44
CA ALA A 58 -0.02 -7.32 5.47
C ALA A 58 0.11 -8.81 5.09
N ASP A 59 0.00 -9.73 6.06
CA ASP A 59 0.00 -11.17 5.79
C ASP A 59 -1.15 -11.58 4.86
N LYS A 60 -2.36 -11.02 5.06
CA LYS A 60 -3.49 -11.23 4.14
C LYS A 60 -3.20 -10.69 2.74
N CYS A 61 -2.69 -9.47 2.64
CA CYS A 61 -2.34 -8.85 1.36
C CYS A 61 -1.29 -9.67 0.60
N ALA A 62 -0.23 -10.12 1.27
CA ALA A 62 0.81 -10.96 0.67
C ALA A 62 0.25 -12.31 0.17
N LYS A 63 -0.65 -12.93 0.93
CA LYS A 63 -1.38 -14.12 0.49
C LYS A 63 -2.15 -13.86 -0.80
N TYR A 64 -2.90 -12.75 -0.89
CA TYR A 64 -3.68 -12.43 -2.09
C TYR A 64 -2.82 -12.00 -3.28
N GLN A 65 -1.71 -11.29 -3.07
CA GLN A 65 -0.75 -10.98 -4.13
C GLN A 65 -0.24 -12.27 -4.78
N LYS A 66 0.12 -13.27 -3.96
CA LYS A 66 0.56 -14.58 -4.47
C LYS A 66 -0.56 -15.37 -5.15
N LEU A 67 -1.77 -15.34 -4.60
CA LEU A 67 -2.89 -16.13 -5.10
C LEU A 67 -3.50 -15.57 -6.40
N LEU A 68 -3.63 -14.25 -6.48
CA LEU A 68 -4.39 -13.56 -7.54
C LEU A 68 -3.49 -12.79 -8.51
N GLY A 69 -2.21 -12.62 -8.20
CA GLY A 69 -1.29 -11.80 -8.98
C GLY A 69 -1.58 -10.30 -8.91
N VAL A 70 -2.51 -9.86 -8.05
CA VAL A 70 -2.82 -8.44 -7.82
C VAL A 70 -1.64 -7.74 -7.15
N LYS A 71 -1.36 -6.51 -7.58
CA LYS A 71 -0.26 -5.69 -7.05
C LYS A 71 -0.63 -5.06 -5.71
N MET A 72 0.35 -4.79 -4.86
CA MET A 72 0.15 -4.12 -3.57
C MET A 72 0.72 -2.70 -3.61
N ALA A 73 -0.10 -1.70 -3.32
CA ALA A 73 0.29 -0.30 -3.26
C ALA A 73 0.12 0.21 -1.82
N CYS A 74 1.23 0.53 -1.15
CA CYS A 74 1.26 1.03 0.21
C CYS A 74 1.28 2.55 0.23
N LEU A 75 0.41 3.14 1.05
CA LEU A 75 0.31 4.59 1.21
C LEU A 75 0.30 4.96 2.69
N SER A 76 1.21 5.85 3.08
CA SER A 76 1.39 6.28 4.46
C SER A 76 1.35 7.80 4.57
N THR A 77 1.02 8.32 5.76
CA THR A 77 0.97 9.77 6.01
C THR A 77 1.93 10.16 7.15
N PRO A 78 3.25 10.04 6.95
CA PRO A 78 4.26 10.36 7.95
C PRO A 78 4.47 11.88 8.08
N ASN A 79 4.82 12.32 9.30
CA ASN A 79 5.27 13.68 9.59
C ASN A 79 6.78 13.77 9.87
N THR A 80 7.46 12.63 10.01
CA THR A 80 8.90 12.54 10.31
C THR A 80 9.61 11.53 9.41
N ASN A 81 10.94 11.65 9.32
CA ASN A 81 11.77 10.71 8.55
C ASN A 81 11.74 9.29 9.12
N ASP A 82 11.71 9.13 10.45
CA ASP A 82 11.63 7.81 11.09
C ASP A 82 10.33 7.10 10.73
N GLN A 83 9.22 7.85 10.71
CA GLN A 83 7.91 7.34 10.31
C GLN A 83 7.88 6.92 8.84
N PHE A 84 8.43 7.75 7.96
CA PHE A 84 8.60 7.39 6.55
C PHE A 84 9.42 6.10 6.42
N THR A 85 10.55 6.04 7.12
CA THR A 85 11.52 4.95 7.04
C THR A 85 10.88 3.63 7.50
N GLN A 86 10.16 3.63 8.62
CA GLN A 86 9.43 2.45 9.09
C GLN A 86 8.41 1.97 8.07
N ALA A 87 7.61 2.88 7.50
CA ALA A 87 6.58 2.53 6.52
C ALA A 87 7.19 1.97 5.21
N TRP A 88 8.29 2.58 4.76
CA TRP A 88 9.04 2.11 3.60
C TRP A 88 9.62 0.71 3.83
N PHE A 89 10.30 0.49 4.96
CA PHE A 89 10.85 -0.83 5.31
C PHE A 89 9.76 -1.90 5.44
N GLY A 90 8.62 -1.58 6.06
CA GLY A 90 7.50 -2.53 6.12
C GLY A 90 7.03 -2.96 4.74
N THR A 91 7.00 -2.04 3.78
CA THR A 91 6.63 -2.34 2.39
C THR A 91 7.66 -3.26 1.74
N ALA A 92 8.95 -2.98 1.95
CA ALA A 92 10.06 -3.79 1.46
C ALA A 92 10.07 -5.21 2.07
N MET A 93 9.79 -5.36 3.36
CA MET A 93 9.75 -6.66 4.06
C MET A 93 8.76 -7.65 3.42
N TYR A 94 7.64 -7.15 2.91
CA TYR A 94 6.62 -7.96 2.24
C TYR A 94 6.80 -8.04 0.72
N ASN A 95 7.82 -7.37 0.17
CA ASN A 95 8.03 -7.24 -1.28
C ASN A 95 6.77 -6.74 -2.02
N PHE A 96 6.11 -5.74 -1.41
CA PHE A 96 4.97 -5.07 -2.00
C PHE A 96 5.41 -4.09 -3.10
N ASP A 97 4.61 -3.99 -4.15
CA ASP A 97 5.06 -3.47 -5.45
C ASP A 97 5.29 -1.96 -5.47
N TYR A 98 4.52 -1.20 -4.68
CA TYR A 98 4.58 0.26 -4.67
C TYR A 98 4.53 0.81 -3.25
N PHE A 99 5.27 1.89 -3.01
CA PHE A 99 5.19 2.68 -1.78
C PHE A 99 5.12 4.16 -2.14
N GLN A 100 4.30 4.91 -1.39
CA GLN A 100 4.31 6.36 -1.43
C GLN A 100 3.98 6.94 -0.04
N ALA A 101 4.55 8.10 0.25
CA ALA A 101 4.13 8.95 1.36
C ALA A 101 3.28 10.11 0.85
N THR A 102 2.29 10.52 1.64
CA THR A 102 1.39 11.63 1.30
C THR A 102 0.94 12.37 2.56
N GLU A 103 0.01 13.32 2.40
CA GLU A 103 -0.61 14.06 3.50
C GLU A 103 -2.01 13.50 3.84
N ILE A 104 -2.55 13.86 5.01
CA ILE A 104 -3.76 13.24 5.57
C ILE A 104 -5.03 13.36 4.72
N THR A 105 -5.12 14.39 3.88
CA THR A 105 -6.21 14.61 2.92
C THR A 105 -5.98 13.92 1.59
N TYR A 106 -4.89 13.16 1.40
CA TYR A 106 -4.59 12.39 0.18
C TYR A 106 -4.67 13.22 -1.11
N SER A 107 -4.21 14.47 -1.06
CA SER A 107 -4.31 15.47 -2.14
C SER A 107 -5.74 15.77 -2.59
N SER A 108 -6.75 15.51 -1.76
CA SER A 108 -8.16 15.82 -2.06
C SER A 108 -8.52 17.28 -1.83
N SER A 109 -7.73 18.02 -1.06
CA SER A 109 -8.05 19.38 -0.64
C SER A 109 -7.73 20.46 -1.68
N ASN A 110 -6.88 20.18 -2.68
CA ASN A 110 -6.54 21.11 -3.76
C ASN A 110 -5.98 20.36 -5.00
N ASN A 111 -5.68 21.09 -6.07
CA ASN A 111 -5.11 20.55 -7.30
C ASN A 111 -3.58 20.41 -7.28
N LYS A 112 -2.94 20.41 -6.11
CA LYS A 112 -1.49 20.24 -5.94
C LYS A 112 -1.24 18.86 -5.34
N ILE A 113 -0.33 18.13 -5.96
CA ILE A 113 0.16 16.87 -5.40
C ILE A 113 0.99 17.21 -4.16
N ALA A 114 0.67 16.55 -3.05
CA ALA A 114 1.53 16.58 -1.87
C ALA A 114 2.86 15.91 -2.23
N PHE A 115 3.87 16.73 -2.47
CA PHE A 115 5.22 16.28 -2.74
C PHE A 115 6.00 16.24 -1.43
N THR A 116 6.18 15.03 -0.89
CA THR A 116 7.22 14.78 0.10
C THR A 116 8.52 14.52 -0.65
N PRO A 117 9.43 15.51 -0.76
CA PRO A 117 10.75 15.25 -1.31
C PRO A 117 11.36 14.09 -0.54
N ASN A 118 11.91 13.12 -1.27
CA ASN A 118 12.56 11.97 -0.67
C ASN A 118 13.62 12.47 0.34
N PRO A 119 13.43 12.28 1.66
CA PRO A 119 14.31 12.91 2.63
C PRO A 119 15.67 12.21 2.72
N SER A 120 15.84 11.05 2.06
CA SER A 120 17.13 10.37 1.96
C SER A 120 17.42 9.91 0.53
N SER A 121 18.62 10.22 0.05
CA SER A 121 19.17 9.64 -1.18
C SER A 121 19.75 8.23 -0.98
N SER A 122 19.62 7.66 0.22
CA SER A 122 20.13 6.34 0.58
C SER A 122 19.21 5.66 1.59
N TYR A 123 18.35 4.75 1.13
CA TYR A 123 17.63 3.81 1.99
C TYR A 123 18.20 2.40 1.94
N GLY A 124 19.40 2.24 1.36
CA GLY A 124 19.98 0.94 1.06
C GLY A 124 19.14 0.15 0.03
N SER A 125 19.75 -0.87 -0.56
CA SER A 125 19.07 -1.85 -1.41
C SER A 125 18.83 -3.19 -0.69
N PHE A 126 19.37 -3.32 0.53
CA PHE A 126 19.29 -4.49 1.38
C PHE A 126 19.62 -4.09 2.82
N TRP A 127 19.06 -4.81 3.78
CA TRP A 127 19.34 -4.64 5.21
C TRP A 127 20.58 -5.46 5.59
N GLN A 128 21.53 -4.87 6.32
CA GLN A 128 22.59 -5.57 7.03
C GLN A 128 22.34 -5.38 8.53
N SER A 129 22.16 -6.46 9.29
CA SER A 129 22.38 -6.40 10.74
C SER A 129 23.87 -6.40 11.03
N ASP A 130 24.23 -5.56 11.98
CA ASP A 130 25.38 -5.70 12.86
C ASP A 130 25.49 -7.11 13.45
#